data_AF-A0A260BEI9-F1
#
_entry.id   AF-A0A260BEI9-F1
#
_cell.length_a   1.000
_cell.length_b   1.000
_cell.length_c   1.000
_cell.angle_alpha   90.00
_cell.angle_beta   90.00
_cell.angle_gamma   90.00
#
_symmetry.space_group_name_H-M   'P 1'
#
loop_
_entity.id
_entity.type
_entity.pdbx_description
1 polymer ?
#
loop_
_entity_poly.entity_id
_entity_poly.type
_entity_poly.pdbx_seq_one_letter_code
_entity_poly.pdbx_strand_id
1 'polypeptide(L)'
;MGKLVRDLIPSIIEALGRVLKYRTLDHSEYGKALIDKLFEEAREFHDATPEDRPGELADVLEVVRALAAHLGLTDADLDNLAEDKRLERGGFEQRFWLE
;
A
#
# COMPACT_ATOMS: atom_id res chain seq x y z
N MET A 1 6.49 -18.70 4.07
CA MET A 1 5.68 -17.59 3.52
C MET A 1 6.55 -16.35 3.55
N GLY A 2 6.73 -15.69 2.40
CA GLY A 2 7.48 -14.43 2.32
C GLY A 2 6.50 -13.28 2.10
N LYS A 3 6.94 -12.05 2.37
CA LYS A 3 6.17 -10.84 2.08
C LYS A 3 7.04 -9.81 1.39
N LEU A 4 6.41 -8.91 0.64
CA LEU A 4 7.07 -7.73 0.11
C LEU A 4 7.42 -6.80 1.29
N VAL A 5 8.63 -6.23 1.27
CA VAL A 5 9.11 -5.28 2.29
C VAL A 5 9.69 -4.06 1.60
N ARG A 6 9.71 -2.91 2.29
CA ARG A 6 10.40 -1.70 1.80
C ARG A 6 11.90 -1.96 1.66
N ASP A 7 12.54 -1.24 0.75
CA ASP A 7 13.93 -1.47 0.33
C ASP A 7 14.95 -1.40 1.47
N LEU A 8 14.69 -0.61 2.51
CA LEU A 8 15.59 -0.45 3.66
C LEU A 8 15.40 -1.54 4.73
N ILE A 9 14.33 -2.33 4.68
CA ILE A 9 14.02 -3.34 5.71
C ILE A 9 15.11 -4.42 5.81
N PRO A 10 15.64 -4.99 4.70
CA PRO A 10 16.76 -5.93 4.79
C PRO A 10 17.95 -5.36 5.55
N SER A 11 18.38 -4.14 5.23
CA SER A 11 19.52 -3.48 5.90
C SER A 11 19.26 -3.19 7.37
N ILE A 12 18.04 -2.77 7.72
CA ILE A 12 17.64 -2.56 9.13
C ILE A 12 17.71 -3.88 9.90
N ILE A 13 17.23 -4.99 9.33
CA ILE A 13 17.25 -6.31 9.97
C ILE A 13 18.69 -6.82 10.16
N GLU A 14 19.54 -6.66 9.15
CA GLU A 14 20.96 -7.03 9.22
C GLU A 14 21.73 -6.21 10.27
N ALA A 15 21.44 -4.91 10.39
CA ALA A 15 22.03 -4.05 11.41
C ALA A 15 21.65 -4.47 12.84
N LEU A 16 20.53 -5.17 13.01
CA LEU A 16 20.11 -5.79 14.28
C LEU A 16 20.78 -7.16 14.52
N GLY A 17 21.75 -7.56 13.70
CA GLY A 17 22.49 -8.82 13.82
C GLY A 17 21.70 -10.06 13.40
N ARG A 18 20.58 -9.89 12.69
CA ARG A 18 19.74 -11.00 12.22
C ARG A 18 20.09 -11.36 10.78
N VAL A 19 20.07 -12.66 10.48
CA VAL A 19 20.28 -13.16 9.11
C VAL A 19 18.94 -13.26 8.40
N LEU A 20 18.81 -12.57 7.26
CA LEU A 20 17.62 -12.59 6.42
C LEU A 20 17.93 -13.28 5.08
N LYS A 21 16.97 -14.06 4.56
CA LYS A 21 16.99 -14.53 3.17
C LYS A 21 15.96 -13.74 2.39
N TYR A 22 16.40 -13.03 1.34
CA TYR A 22 15.54 -12.30 0.44
C TYR A 22 16.03 -12.45 -1.00
N ARG A 23 15.18 -12.10 -1.96
CA ARG A 23 15.48 -12.04 -3.39
C ARG A 23 14.71 -10.89 -4.01
N THR A 24 15.19 -10.38 -5.13
CA THR A 24 14.42 -9.45 -5.97
C THR A 24 13.34 -10.22 -6.73
N LEU A 25 12.15 -9.64 -6.82
CA LEU A 25 11.03 -10.18 -7.60
C LEU A 25 11.14 -9.71 -9.06
N ASP A 26 10.70 -10.54 -10.01
CA ASP A 26 10.48 -10.05 -11.38
C ASP A 26 9.24 -9.13 -11.46
N HIS A 27 9.00 -8.52 -12.63
CA HIS A 27 7.88 -7.59 -12.80
C HIS A 27 6.50 -8.23 -12.51
N SER A 28 6.27 -9.48 -12.93
CA SER A 28 4.98 -10.16 -12.73
C SER A 28 4.80 -10.60 -11.27
N GLU A 29 5.85 -11.14 -10.66
CA GLU A 29 5.87 -11.49 -9.24
C GLU A 29 5.67 -10.25 -8.37
N TYR A 30 6.31 -9.14 -8.72
CA TYR A 30 6.20 -7.87 -8.01
C TYR A 30 4.78 -7.30 -8.04
N GLY A 31 4.13 -7.31 -9.22
CA GLY A 31 2.73 -6.87 -9.33
C GLY A 31 1.78 -7.67 -8.44
N LYS A 32 1.93 -9.00 -8.39
CA LYS A 32 1.15 -9.85 -7.49
C LYS A 32 1.45 -9.55 -6.02
N ALA A 33 2.72 -9.42 -5.67
CA ALA A 33 3.14 -9.13 -4.31
C ALA A 33 2.68 -7.75 -3.81
N LEU A 34 2.57 -6.75 -4.69
CA LEU A 34 2.00 -5.44 -4.36
C LEU A 34 0.50 -5.54 -4.04
N ILE A 35 -0.26 -6.34 -4.79
CA ILE A 35 -1.68 -6.57 -4.52
C ILE A 35 -1.84 -7.27 -3.17
N ASP A 36 -1.06 -8.33 -2.93
CA ASP A 36 -1.06 -9.03 -1.63
C ASP A 36 -0.68 -8.08 -0.49
N LYS A 37 0.31 -7.21 -0.72
CA LYS A 37 0.74 -6.19 0.24
C LYS A 37 -0.37 -5.18 0.54
N LEU A 38 -1.16 -4.76 -0.45
CA LEU A 38 -2.30 -3.86 -0.23
C LEU A 38 -3.33 -4.48 0.73
N PHE A 39 -3.61 -5.79 0.59
CA PHE A 39 -4.48 -6.50 1.52
C PHE A 39 -3.87 -6.68 2.91
N GLU A 40 -2.55 -6.86 3.00
CA GLU A 40 -1.81 -6.87 4.27
C GLU A 40 -1.98 -5.54 5.00
N GLU A 41 -1.61 -4.42 4.37
CA GLU A 41 -1.67 -3.09 5.00
C GLU A 41 -3.11 -2.67 5.34
N ALA A 42 -4.08 -2.97 4.48
CA ALA A 42 -5.49 -2.69 4.78
C ALA A 42 -6.00 -3.48 6.01
N ARG A 43 -5.47 -4.68 6.22
CA ARG A 43 -5.76 -5.49 7.41
C ARG A 43 -5.03 -4.95 8.64
N GLU A 44 -3.78 -4.56 8.51
CA GLU A 44 -3.01 -3.91 9.59
C GLU A 44 -3.72 -2.62 10.03
N PHE A 45 -4.18 -1.78 9.10
CA PHE A 45 -5.03 -0.61 9.41
C PHE A 45 -6.34 -0.97 10.11
N HIS A 46 -7.03 -2.04 9.69
CA HIS A 46 -8.26 -2.49 10.33
C HIS A 46 -8.03 -2.93 11.78
N ASP A 47 -6.94 -3.66 12.03
CA ASP A 47 -6.59 -4.22 13.34
C ASP A 47 -5.86 -3.22 14.26
N ALA A 48 -5.44 -2.07 13.72
CA ALA A 48 -4.67 -1.06 14.42
C ALA A 48 -5.43 -0.34 15.54
N THR A 49 -4.68 -0.03 16.60
CA THR A 49 -5.11 0.89 17.65
C THR A 49 -5.36 2.29 17.07
N PRO A 50 -6.20 3.13 17.71
CA PRO A 50 -6.39 4.51 17.26
C PRO A 50 -5.07 5.29 17.10
N GLU A 51 -4.07 5.02 17.93
CA GLU A 51 -2.76 5.65 17.93
C GLU A 51 -1.91 5.23 16.72
N ASP A 52 -2.02 3.97 16.28
CA ASP A 52 -1.22 3.40 15.19
C ASP A 52 -1.85 3.64 13.80
N ARG A 53 -3.17 3.83 13.72
CA ARG A 53 -3.92 4.00 12.46
C ARG A 53 -3.33 5.02 11.47
N PRO A 54 -2.84 6.21 11.89
CA PRO A 54 -2.24 7.15 10.94
C PRO A 54 -0.98 6.59 10.25
N GLY A 55 -0.19 5.77 10.96
CA GLY A 55 0.97 5.09 10.40
C GLY A 55 0.55 4.05 9.36
N GLU A 56 -0.36 3.16 9.73
CA GLU A 56 -0.87 2.12 8.83
C GLU A 56 -1.56 2.71 7.57
N LEU A 57 -2.26 3.83 7.71
CA LEU A 57 -2.84 4.53 6.56
C LEU A 57 -1.76 5.10 5.62
N ALA A 58 -0.62 5.52 6.15
CA ALA A 58 0.52 5.95 5.34
C ALA A 58 1.18 4.77 4.62
N ASP A 59 1.22 3.58 5.24
CA ASP A 59 1.67 2.36 4.58
C ASP A 59 0.71 1.91 3.46
N VAL A 60 -0.61 2.01 3.66
CA VAL A 60 -1.59 1.83 2.56
C VAL A 60 -1.33 2.80 1.41
N LEU A 61 -1.07 4.08 1.69
CA LEU A 61 -0.79 5.08 0.66
C LEU A 61 0.48 4.75 -0.13
N GLU A 62 1.54 4.30 0.53
CA GLU A 62 2.78 3.85 -0.15
C GLU A 62 2.49 2.74 -1.15
N VAL A 63 1.73 1.71 -0.73
CA VAL A 63 1.42 0.57 -1.60
C VAL A 63 0.55 1.00 -2.77
N VAL A 64 -0.40 1.91 -2.56
CA VAL A 64 -1.23 2.48 -3.63
C VAL A 64 -0.37 3.23 -4.67
N ARG A 65 0.61 4.03 -4.24
CA ARG A 65 1.55 4.72 -5.14
C ARG A 65 2.44 3.73 -5.90
N ALA A 66 2.95 2.70 -5.23
CA ALA A 66 3.74 1.66 -5.87
C ALA A 66 2.92 0.87 -6.93
N LEU A 67 1.65 0.58 -6.64
CA LEU A 67 0.71 -0.01 -7.61
C LEU A 67 0.44 0.92 -8.80
N ALA A 68 0.24 2.21 -8.57
CA ALA A 68 0.07 3.19 -9.64
C ALA A 68 1.29 3.22 -10.57
N ALA A 69 2.49 3.32 -10.00
CA ALA A 69 3.74 3.27 -10.76
C ALA A 69 3.90 1.94 -11.53
N HIS A 70 3.53 0.81 -10.92
CA HIS A 70 3.53 -0.51 -11.58
C HIS A 70 2.58 -0.56 -12.78
N LEU A 71 1.45 0.17 -12.73
CA LEU A 71 0.51 0.34 -13.83
C LEU A 71 0.92 1.41 -14.86
N GLY A 72 2.07 2.06 -14.66
CA GLY A 72 2.57 3.13 -15.54
C GLY A 72 1.92 4.49 -15.30
N LEU A 73 1.31 4.70 -14.14
CA LEU A 73 0.70 5.97 -13.73
C LEU A 73 1.66 6.75 -12.82
N THR A 74 1.62 8.08 -12.93
CA THR A 74 2.20 8.97 -11.92
C THR A 74 1.23 9.17 -10.75
N ASP A 75 1.73 9.66 -9.61
CA ASP A 75 0.87 10.06 -8.49
C ASP A 75 -0.20 11.07 -8.94
N ALA A 76 0.17 12.03 -9.79
CA ALA A 76 -0.75 13.02 -10.33
C ALA A 76 -1.85 12.41 -11.22
N ASP A 77 -1.51 11.38 -12.01
CA ASP A 77 -2.51 10.67 -12.82
C ASP A 77 -3.53 9.96 -11.93
N LEU A 78 -3.07 9.31 -10.85
CA LEU A 78 -3.96 8.67 -9.89
C LEU A 78 -4.85 9.68 -9.16
N ASP A 79 -4.28 10.80 -8.72
CA ASP A 79 -5.02 11.87 -8.04
C ASP A 79 -6.09 12.47 -8.95
N ASN A 80 -5.77 12.73 -10.24
CA ASN A 80 -6.74 13.21 -11.22
C ASN A 80 -7.87 12.19 -11.45
N LEU A 81 -7.54 10.90 -11.58
CA LEU A 81 -8.54 9.83 -11.71
C LEU A 81 -9.46 9.73 -10.47
N ALA A 82 -8.93 9.98 -9.28
CA ALA A 82 -9.70 10.00 -8.05
C ALA A 82 -10.62 11.23 -7.98
N GLU A 83 -10.12 12.40 -8.38
CA GLU A 83 -10.91 13.64 -8.40
C GLU A 83 -12.02 13.60 -9.45
N ASP A 84 -11.76 13.08 -10.66
CA ASP A 84 -12.79 12.89 -11.69
C ASP A 84 -13.95 12.03 -11.18
N LYS A 85 -13.64 10.93 -10.47
CA LYS A 85 -14.65 10.08 -9.82
C LYS A 85 -15.39 10.83 -8.71
N ARG A 86 -14.69 11.68 -7.95
CA ARG A 86 -15.30 12.48 -6.88
C ARG A 86 -16.24 13.55 -7.42
N LEU A 87 -15.91 14.17 -8.55
CA LEU A 87 -16.79 15.10 -9.27
C LEU A 87 -18.02 14.39 -9.85
N GLU A 88 -17.83 13.19 -10.40
CA GLU A 88 -18.92 12.39 -10.99
C GLU A 88 -19.86 11.80 -9.93
N ARG A 89 -19.32 11.29 -8.81
CA ARG A 89 -20.04 10.41 -7.86
C ARG A 89 -20.15 10.97 -6.44
N GLY A 90 -19.49 12.08 -6.15
CA GLY A 90 -19.31 12.59 -4.79
C GLY A 90 -18.22 11.85 -4.02
N GLY A 91 -17.93 12.35 -2.82
CA GLY A 91 -17.09 11.68 -1.83
C GLY A 91 -17.90 11.02 -0.72
N PHE A 92 -17.23 10.63 0.35
CA PHE A 92 -17.85 9.94 1.49
C PHE A 92 -18.37 10.89 2.59
N GLU A 93 -18.39 12.20 2.34
CA GLU A 93 -18.72 13.23 3.36
C GLU A 93 -20.17 13.13 3.87
N GLN A 94 -21.09 12.67 3.01
CA GLN A 94 -22.50 12.50 3.37
C GLN A 94 -22.78 11.23 4.20
N ARG A 95 -21.81 10.30 4.30
CA ARG A 95 -21.90 9.08 5.13
C ARG A 95 -23.11 8.19 4.83
N PHE A 96 -23.48 8.08 3.55
CA PHE A 96 -24.57 7.19 3.14
C PHE A 96 -24.18 5.72 3.27
N TRP A 97 -25.15 4.89 3.66
CA TRP A 97 -25.06 3.43 3.74
C TRP A 97 -26.20 2.83 2.91
N LEU A 98 -25.91 1.82 2.10
CA LEU A 98 -26.90 1.09 1.28
C LEU A 98 -27.09 -0.32 1.83
N GLU A 99 -28.34 -0.79 1.87
CA GLU A 99 -28.74 -2.17 2.22
C GLU A 99 -29.03 -3.02 0.96
#